data_AF-A0A7V8X7Q4-F1
#
_entry.id   AF-A0A7V8X7Q4-F1
#
_cell.length_a   1.000
_cell.length_b   1.000
_cell.length_c   1.000
_cell.angle_alpha   90.00
_cell.angle_beta   90.00
_cell.angle_gamma   90.00
#
_symmetry.space_group_name_H-M   'P 1'
#
loop_
_entity.id
_entity.type
_entity.pdbx_description
1 polymer ?
#
loop_
_entity_poly.entity_id
_entity_poly.type
_entity_poly.pdbx_seq_one_letter_code
_entity_poly.pdbx_strand_id
1 'polypeptide(L)'
;LLDGETDADVATLRESARETYRAISETSYKGQTQQAVDRYMGFRWGGDWREELSRPRQAAARRHAAALSPTLDALDRFRILPDELREMAAPVHVLTAGSSPPLVEAIGRRLSSIVPGSHYRQIGKITLATPYGSELMFDVLRGQVAAMVATSCAR
;
A
#
# COMPACT_ATOMS: atom_id res chain seq x y z
N LEU A 1 -1.04 4.14 9.43
CA LEU A 1 -1.32 4.53 10.83
C LEU A 1 -0.61 5.85 11.02
N LEU A 2 -1.35 6.91 11.36
CA LEU A 2 -0.80 8.26 11.39
C LEU A 2 0.20 8.43 12.52
N ASP A 3 1.10 9.38 12.33
CA ASP A 3 1.93 9.87 13.41
C ASP A 3 1.06 10.73 14.35
N GLY A 4 1.06 10.39 15.65
CA GLY A 4 0.18 11.01 16.65
C GLY A 4 -1.02 10.18 17.10
N GLU A 5 -1.17 8.95 16.61
CA GLU A 5 -2.17 7.99 17.13
C GLU A 5 -1.89 7.66 18.61
N THR A 6 -2.93 7.72 19.45
CA THR A 6 -2.83 7.48 20.90
C THR A 6 -3.26 6.07 21.30
N ASP A 7 -3.93 5.34 20.41
CA ASP A 7 -4.26 3.93 20.62
C ASP A 7 -2.96 3.08 20.62
N ALA A 8 -2.72 2.36 21.72
CA ALA A 8 -1.48 1.63 21.97
C ALA A 8 -1.29 0.42 21.03
N ASP A 9 -2.36 -0.29 20.69
CA ASP A 9 -2.29 -1.46 19.80
C ASP A 9 -1.97 -0.99 18.37
N VAL A 10 -2.60 0.10 17.96
CA VAL A 10 -2.36 0.72 16.67
C VAL A 10 -0.94 1.31 16.60
N ALA A 11 -0.46 1.98 17.65
CA ALA A 11 0.90 2.48 17.71
C ALA A 11 1.94 1.35 17.58
N THR A 12 1.69 0.22 18.25
CA THR A 12 2.57 -0.97 18.21
C THR A 12 2.62 -1.58 16.81
N LEU A 13 1.46 -1.78 16.17
CA LEU A 13 1.38 -2.30 14.80
C LEU A 13 2.10 -1.40 13.80
N ARG A 14 2.00 -0.07 13.97
CA ARG A 14 2.71 0.91 13.14
C ARG A 14 4.22 0.77 13.30
N GLU A 15 4.72 0.73 14.53
CA GLU A 15 6.16 0.69 14.76
C GLU A 15 6.76 -0.62 14.26
N SER A 16 6.10 -1.75 14.50
CA SER A 16 6.51 -3.05 13.94
C SER A 16 6.58 -3.04 12.40
N ALA A 17 5.64 -2.36 11.74
CA ALA A 17 5.69 -2.18 10.29
C ALA A 17 6.86 -1.29 9.85
N ARG A 18 7.13 -0.18 10.57
CA ARG A 18 8.26 0.72 10.29
C ARG A 18 9.60 0.01 10.49
N GLU A 19 9.76 -0.74 11.57
CA GLU A 19 10.94 -1.58 11.82
C GLU A 19 11.18 -2.57 10.68
N THR A 20 10.12 -3.22 10.20
CA THR A 20 10.20 -4.13 9.05
C THR A 20 10.68 -3.39 7.79
N TYR A 21 10.14 -2.21 7.49
CA TYR A 21 10.58 -1.41 6.35
C TYR A 21 12.02 -0.90 6.51
N ARG A 22 12.45 -0.49 7.71
CA ARG A 22 13.85 -0.12 7.98
C ARG A 22 14.79 -1.29 7.72
N ALA A 23 14.46 -2.48 8.22
CA ALA A 23 15.25 -3.69 7.99
C ALA A 23 15.34 -4.05 6.49
N ILE A 24 14.25 -3.91 5.73
CA ILE A 24 14.25 -4.11 4.28
C ILE A 24 15.10 -3.04 3.58
N SER A 25 14.97 -1.78 3.97
CA SER A 25 15.74 -0.66 3.44
C SER A 25 17.25 -0.89 3.62
N GLU A 26 17.67 -1.28 4.82
CA GLU A 26 19.07 -1.62 5.10
C GLU A 26 19.56 -2.83 4.29
N THR A 27 18.72 -3.85 4.12
CA THR A 27 19.05 -5.02 3.31
C THR A 27 19.31 -4.59 1.85
N SER A 28 18.46 -3.72 1.31
CA SER A 28 18.62 -3.14 -0.03
C SER A 28 19.89 -2.27 -0.12
N TYR A 29 20.13 -1.41 0.88
CA TYR A 29 21.30 -0.54 0.97
C TYR A 29 22.62 -1.31 0.98
N LYS A 30 22.66 -2.45 1.69
CA LYS A 30 23.81 -3.37 1.75
C LYS A 30 24.03 -4.17 0.45
N GLY A 31 23.26 -3.90 -0.62
CA GLY A 31 23.37 -4.57 -1.90
C GLY A 31 22.73 -5.97 -1.95
N GLN A 32 22.03 -6.40 -0.89
CA GLN A 32 21.38 -7.71 -0.80
C GLN A 32 20.01 -7.69 -1.49
N THR A 33 20.00 -7.31 -2.78
CA THR A 33 18.81 -6.99 -3.57
C THR A 33 17.76 -8.09 -3.62
N GLN A 34 18.18 -9.35 -3.83
CA GLN A 34 17.28 -10.50 -3.85
C GLN A 34 16.55 -10.67 -2.51
N GLN A 35 17.29 -10.59 -1.40
CA GLN A 35 16.73 -10.73 -0.06
C GLN A 35 15.80 -9.56 0.28
N ALA A 36 16.16 -8.34 -0.12
CA ALA A 36 15.32 -7.17 0.08
C ALA A 36 13.97 -7.29 -0.65
N VAL A 37 13.99 -7.74 -1.92
CA VAL A 37 12.77 -8.01 -2.68
C VAL A 37 11.95 -9.10 -2.03
N ASP A 38 12.57 -10.20 -1.61
CA ASP A 38 11.86 -11.32 -0.99
C ASP A 38 11.16 -10.90 0.30
N ARG A 39 11.86 -10.15 1.16
CA ARG A 39 11.29 -9.62 2.40
C ARG A 39 10.18 -8.60 2.12
N TYR A 40 10.39 -7.68 1.19
CA TYR A 40 9.39 -6.67 0.83
C TYR A 40 8.12 -7.29 0.27
N MET A 41 8.27 -8.17 -0.73
CA MET A 41 7.15 -8.81 -1.38
C MET A 41 6.43 -9.77 -0.43
N GLY A 42 7.17 -10.53 0.38
CA GLY A 42 6.61 -11.40 1.41
C GLY A 42 5.80 -10.64 2.46
N PHE A 43 6.30 -9.48 2.92
CA PHE A 43 5.59 -8.64 3.88
C PHE A 43 4.31 -8.02 3.30
N ARG A 44 4.33 -7.60 2.04
CA ARG A 44 3.21 -6.89 1.40
C ARG A 44 2.15 -7.80 0.79
N TRP A 45 2.55 -8.96 0.27
CA TRP A 45 1.70 -9.86 -0.50
C TRP A 45 1.68 -11.31 0.02
N GLY A 46 2.40 -11.62 1.09
CA GLY A 46 2.47 -12.97 1.67
C GLY A 46 3.57 -13.85 1.06
N GLY A 47 3.79 -15.02 1.66
CA GLY A 47 4.89 -15.93 1.29
C GLY A 47 4.84 -16.46 -0.14
N ASP A 48 3.64 -16.57 -0.72
CA ASP A 48 3.40 -17.23 -2.01
C ASP A 48 3.50 -16.28 -3.21
N TRP A 49 3.94 -15.04 -2.99
CA TRP A 49 3.97 -13.99 -4.02
C TRP A 49 4.74 -14.38 -5.31
N ARG A 50 5.72 -15.29 -5.19
CA ARG A 50 6.51 -15.78 -6.33
C ARG A 50 5.69 -16.63 -7.27
N GLU A 51 4.73 -17.39 -6.75
CA GLU A 51 3.84 -18.25 -7.55
C GLU A 51 2.84 -17.41 -8.33
N GLU A 52 2.48 -16.24 -7.78
CA GLU A 52 1.56 -15.30 -8.43
C GLU A 52 2.21 -14.40 -9.48
N LEU A 53 3.54 -14.43 -9.66
CA LEU A 53 4.24 -13.58 -10.64
C LEU A 53 4.94 -14.41 -11.71
N SER A 54 4.75 -14.02 -12.97
CA SER A 54 5.50 -14.59 -14.08
C SER A 54 7.01 -14.30 -13.95
N ARG A 55 7.85 -15.17 -14.50
CA ARG A 55 9.33 -15.02 -14.46
C ARG A 55 9.80 -13.63 -14.93
N PRO A 56 9.26 -13.02 -16.00
CA PRO A 56 9.63 -11.65 -16.38
C PRO A 56 9.32 -10.60 -15.31
N ARG A 57 8.17 -10.70 -14.62
CA ARG A 57 7.81 -9.77 -13.54
C ARG A 57 8.70 -9.93 -12.32
N GLN A 58 9.05 -11.16 -11.96
CA GLN A 58 10.03 -11.41 -10.90
C GLN A 58 11.40 -10.82 -11.27
N ALA A 59 11.83 -10.94 -12.53
CA ALA A 59 13.07 -10.32 -13.00
C ALA A 59 13.00 -8.78 -12.95
N ALA A 60 11.88 -8.18 -13.32
CA ALA A 60 11.65 -6.74 -13.22
C ALA A 60 11.74 -6.26 -11.76
N ALA A 61 11.06 -6.94 -10.82
CA ALA A 61 11.12 -6.60 -9.40
C ALA A 61 12.57 -6.57 -8.86
N ARG A 62 13.40 -7.54 -9.28
CA ARG A 62 14.83 -7.59 -8.92
C ARG A 62 15.64 -6.44 -9.50
N ARG A 63 15.40 -6.05 -10.75
CA ARG A 63 16.09 -4.91 -11.38
C ARG A 63 15.81 -3.60 -10.66
N HIS A 64 14.63 -3.45 -10.07
CA HIS A 64 14.23 -2.25 -9.33
C HIS A 64 14.49 -2.34 -7.81
N ALA A 65 15.10 -3.42 -7.32
CA ALA A 65 15.35 -3.64 -5.89
C ALA A 65 16.19 -2.54 -5.24
N ALA A 66 17.09 -1.90 -5.99
CA ALA A 66 17.93 -0.81 -5.51
C ALA A 66 17.11 0.46 -5.16
N ALA A 67 15.93 0.62 -5.76
CA ALA A 67 15.03 1.73 -5.43
C ALA A 67 14.33 1.53 -4.07
N LEU A 68 14.33 0.31 -3.51
CA LEU A 68 13.69 0.04 -2.22
C LEU A 68 14.34 0.85 -1.10
N SER A 69 15.67 0.92 -1.02
CA SER A 69 16.34 1.65 0.05
C SER A 69 15.93 3.14 0.12
N PRO A 70 16.13 3.96 -0.93
CA PRO A 70 15.75 5.37 -0.86
C PRO A 70 14.24 5.58 -0.70
N THR A 71 13.40 4.69 -1.26
CA THR A 71 11.94 4.81 -1.13
C THR A 71 11.47 4.51 0.28
N LEU A 72 11.97 3.43 0.89
CA LEU A 72 11.57 3.02 2.23
C LEU A 72 12.13 3.95 3.31
N ASP A 73 13.35 4.48 3.12
CA ASP A 73 13.90 5.52 4.00
C ASP A 73 13.07 6.82 3.91
N ALA A 74 12.69 7.25 2.70
CA ALA A 74 11.80 8.39 2.53
C ALA A 74 10.42 8.18 3.19
N LEU A 75 9.84 6.98 3.07
CA LEU A 75 8.57 6.64 3.72
C LEU A 75 8.69 6.58 5.24
N ASP A 76 9.82 6.14 5.79
CA ASP A 76 10.01 6.15 7.25
C ASP A 76 10.13 7.58 7.80
N ARG A 77 10.77 8.48 7.05
CA ARG A 77 10.87 9.89 7.44
C ARG A 77 9.61 10.69 7.19
N PHE A 78 8.78 10.25 6.25
CA PHE A 78 7.53 10.91 5.91
C PHE A 78 6.62 10.96 7.14
N ARG A 79 6.21 12.17 7.49
CA ARG A 79 5.21 12.46 8.51
C ARG A 79 4.16 13.34 7.90
N ILE A 80 2.91 13.01 8.18
CA ILE A 80 1.76 13.86 7.88
C ILE A 80 1.02 14.09 9.18
N LEU A 81 0.86 15.36 9.54
CA LEU A 81 0.14 15.76 10.73
C LEU A 81 -1.38 15.65 10.48
N PRO A 82 -2.19 15.40 11.52
CA PRO A 82 -3.64 15.36 11.37
C PRO A 82 -4.23 16.61 10.73
N ASP A 83 -3.66 17.79 10.98
CA ASP A 83 -4.12 19.06 10.42
C ASP A 83 -3.86 19.13 8.92
N GLU A 84 -2.65 18.76 8.47
CA GLU A 84 -2.29 18.67 7.04
C GLU A 84 -3.17 17.66 6.29
N LEU A 85 -3.54 16.58 6.96
CA LEU A 85 -4.46 15.58 6.42
C LEU A 85 -5.87 16.17 6.22
N ARG A 86 -6.32 17.07 7.11
CA ARG A 86 -7.64 17.72 6.99
C ARG A 86 -7.68 18.73 5.84
N GLU A 87 -6.54 19.30 5.46
CA GLU A 87 -6.42 20.22 4.33
C GLU A 87 -6.44 19.52 2.96
N MET A 88 -6.39 18.18 2.94
CA MET A 88 -6.50 17.42 1.69
C MET A 88 -7.85 17.66 1.00
N ALA A 89 -7.84 18.48 -0.06
CA ALA A 89 -9.02 18.80 -0.85
C ALA A 89 -9.30 17.79 -1.99
N ALA A 90 -8.38 16.86 -2.24
CA ALA A 90 -8.51 15.88 -3.31
C ALA A 90 -9.34 14.66 -2.87
N PRO A 91 -10.25 14.14 -3.71
CA PRO A 91 -10.91 12.87 -3.46
C PRO A 91 -9.88 11.74 -3.33
N VAL A 92 -9.97 10.96 -2.24
CA VAL A 92 -9.06 9.85 -1.98
C VAL A 92 -9.82 8.53 -2.02
N HIS A 93 -9.31 7.57 -2.77
CA HIS A 93 -9.82 6.21 -2.75
C HIS A 93 -8.80 5.28 -2.11
N VAL A 94 -9.23 4.58 -1.07
CA VAL A 94 -8.42 3.57 -0.38
C VAL A 94 -8.92 2.19 -0.79
N LEU A 95 -8.07 1.44 -1.47
CA LEU A 95 -8.37 0.09 -1.94
C LEU A 95 -7.53 -0.94 -1.19
N THR A 96 -8.17 -2.01 -0.75
CA THR A 96 -7.52 -3.20 -0.20
C THR A 96 -8.07 -4.44 -0.91
N ALA A 97 -7.21 -5.40 -1.23
CA ALA A 97 -7.69 -6.68 -1.76
C ALA A 97 -8.13 -7.59 -0.59
N GLY A 98 -9.14 -8.43 -0.79
CA GLY A 98 -9.56 -9.43 0.20
C GLY A 98 -8.47 -10.45 0.56
N SER A 99 -7.45 -10.59 -0.30
CA SER A 99 -6.25 -11.40 -0.04
C SER A 99 -5.11 -10.63 0.64
N SER A 100 -5.32 -9.36 1.01
CA SER A 100 -4.28 -8.56 1.65
C SER A 100 -4.05 -9.05 3.08
N PRO A 101 -2.82 -8.94 3.63
CA PRO A 101 -2.58 -9.22 5.04
C PRO A 101 -3.50 -8.38 5.96
N PRO A 102 -3.91 -8.88 7.13
CA PRO A 102 -4.82 -8.18 8.05
C PRO A 102 -4.35 -6.76 8.41
N LEU A 103 -3.04 -6.58 8.57
CA LEU A 103 -2.41 -5.28 8.81
C LEU A 103 -2.71 -4.27 7.70
N VAL A 104 -2.67 -4.68 6.44
CA VAL A 104 -2.96 -3.81 5.29
C VAL A 104 -4.41 -3.39 5.28
N GLU A 105 -5.32 -4.30 5.62
CA GLU A 105 -6.75 -3.99 5.73
C GLU A 105 -7.02 -2.98 6.85
N ALA A 106 -6.46 -3.21 8.04
CA ALA A 106 -6.60 -2.31 9.19
C ALA A 106 -6.05 -0.91 8.89
N ILE A 107 -4.88 -0.82 8.25
CA ILE A 107 -4.29 0.45 7.80
C ILE A 107 -5.22 1.16 6.81
N GLY A 108 -5.75 0.43 5.83
CA GLY A 108 -6.64 1.00 4.81
C GLY A 108 -7.94 1.56 5.39
N ARG A 109 -8.60 0.79 6.27
CA ARG A 109 -9.81 1.24 6.98
C ARG A 109 -9.53 2.47 7.83
N ARG A 110 -8.43 2.44 8.62
CA ARG A 110 -8.06 3.59 9.46
C ARG A 110 -7.78 4.81 8.61
N LEU A 111 -7.01 4.68 7.52
CA LEU A 111 -6.71 5.78 6.59
C LEU A 111 -7.98 6.41 6.01
N SER A 112 -8.97 5.60 5.66
CA SER A 112 -10.23 6.15 5.17
C SER A 112 -11.06 6.83 6.26
N SER A 113 -10.94 6.42 7.52
CA SER A 113 -11.67 7.09 8.62
C SER A 113 -11.14 8.49 8.95
N ILE A 114 -9.92 8.81 8.52
CA ILE A 114 -9.20 10.05 8.91
C ILE A 114 -8.99 11.01 7.73
N VAL A 115 -8.95 10.50 6.49
CA VAL A 115 -8.80 11.34 5.29
C VAL A 115 -10.18 11.90 4.91
N PRO A 116 -10.36 13.23 4.87
CA PRO A 116 -11.61 13.86 4.45
C PRO A 116 -12.03 13.43 3.05
N GLY A 117 -13.32 13.16 2.86
CA GLY A 117 -13.87 12.80 1.55
C GLY A 117 -13.31 11.50 0.97
N SER A 118 -12.71 10.65 1.80
CA SER A 118 -12.17 9.38 1.33
C SER A 118 -13.22 8.29 1.24
N HIS A 119 -12.99 7.36 0.30
CA HIS A 119 -13.82 6.19 0.11
C HIS A 119 -12.98 4.92 0.26
N TYR A 120 -13.34 4.09 1.23
CA TYR A 120 -12.77 2.76 1.41
C TYR A 120 -13.55 1.72 0.62
N ARG A 121 -12.84 0.84 -0.08
CA ARG A 121 -13.42 -0.36 -0.66
C ARG A 121 -12.46 -1.54 -0.54
N GLN A 122 -12.96 -2.63 0.03
CA GLN A 122 -12.34 -3.92 -0.14
C GLN A 122 -12.81 -4.51 -1.47
N ILE A 123 -11.86 -4.88 -2.31
CA ILE A 123 -12.12 -5.56 -3.58
C ILE A 123 -11.77 -7.04 -3.45
N GLY A 124 -12.21 -7.86 -4.39
CA GLY A 124 -11.88 -9.28 -4.41
C GLY A 124 -10.37 -9.54 -4.51
N LYS A 125 -9.98 -10.80 -4.70
CA LYS A 125 -8.58 -11.16 -4.92
C LYS A 125 -8.07 -10.46 -6.19
N ILE A 126 -7.12 -9.53 -6.05
CA ILE A 126 -6.27 -9.12 -7.17
C ILE A 126 -5.09 -10.09 -7.17
N THR A 127 -4.97 -10.91 -8.21
CA THR A 127 -3.75 -11.68 -8.41
C THR A 127 -2.64 -10.73 -8.85
N LEU A 128 -1.44 -10.89 -8.29
CA LEU A 128 -0.26 -10.10 -8.68
C LEU A 128 0.06 -10.21 -10.18
N ALA A 129 -0.35 -11.31 -10.82
CA ALA A 129 -0.25 -11.56 -12.26
C ALA A 129 -1.20 -10.70 -13.12
N THR A 130 -2.20 -10.03 -12.53
CA THR A 130 -3.14 -9.22 -13.32
C THR A 130 -2.39 -8.09 -14.01
N PRO A 131 -2.40 -7.99 -15.36
CA PRO A 131 -1.81 -6.85 -16.05
C PRO A 131 -2.50 -5.54 -15.67
N TYR A 132 -1.76 -4.44 -15.62
CA TYR A 132 -2.38 -3.12 -15.72
C TYR A 132 -3.16 -3.05 -17.04
N GLY A 133 -4.49 -2.99 -16.96
CA GLY A 133 -5.39 -2.97 -18.13
C GLY A 133 -6.26 -4.23 -18.34
N SER A 134 -6.31 -5.18 -17.41
CA SER A 134 -7.29 -6.27 -17.48
C SER A 134 -8.72 -5.77 -17.27
N GLU A 135 -9.72 -6.45 -17.85
CA GLU A 135 -11.14 -6.14 -17.63
C GLU A 135 -11.51 -6.14 -16.13
N LEU A 136 -10.90 -7.03 -15.34
CA LEU A 136 -11.04 -7.07 -13.88
C LEU A 136 -10.58 -5.77 -13.19
N MET A 137 -9.52 -5.14 -13.70
CA MET A 137 -9.08 -3.81 -13.22
C MET A 137 -10.07 -2.73 -13.66
N PHE A 138 -10.58 -2.81 -14.88
CA PHE A 138 -11.59 -1.87 -15.38
C PHE A 138 -12.89 -1.97 -14.60
N ASP A 139 -13.32 -3.13 -14.14
CA ASP A 139 -14.54 -3.26 -13.30
C ASP A 139 -14.37 -2.64 -11.91
N VAL A 140 -13.16 -2.71 -11.34
CA VAL A 140 -12.81 -1.99 -10.11
C VAL A 140 -12.80 -0.48 -10.36
N LEU A 141 -12.17 -0.04 -11.46
CA LEU A 141 -12.06 1.38 -11.84
C LEU A 141 -13.40 1.98 -12.26
N ARG A 142 -14.29 1.23 -12.92
CA ARG A 142 -15.59 1.72 -13.41
C ARG A 142 -16.50 2.13 -12.26
N GLY A 143 -16.51 1.34 -11.17
CA GLY A 143 -17.20 1.70 -9.95
C GLY A 143 -16.60 2.93 -9.26
N GLN A 144 -15.27 3.11 -9.31
CA GLN A 144 -14.61 4.31 -8.79
C GLN A 144 -14.94 5.55 -9.61
N VAL A 145 -14.86 5.45 -10.95
CA VAL A 145 -15.20 6.55 -11.86
C VAL A 145 -16.67 6.95 -11.71
N ALA A 146 -17.58 5.98 -11.60
CA ALA A 146 -19.00 6.26 -11.38
C ALA A 146 -19.26 6.97 -10.03
N ALA A 147 -18.56 6.56 -8.96
CA ALA A 147 -18.63 7.24 -7.68
C ALA A 147 -18.04 8.66 -7.75
N MET A 148 -16.90 8.86 -8.42
CA MET A 148 -16.28 10.17 -8.62
C MET A 148 -17.19 11.15 -9.38
N VAL A 149 -17.88 10.66 -10.42
CA VAL A 149 -18.83 11.45 -11.22
C VAL A 149 -20.07 11.81 -10.41
N ALA A 150 -20.60 10.88 -9.60
CA ALA A 150 -21.76 11.16 -8.75
C ALA A 150 -21.45 12.25 -7.70
N THR A 151 -20.25 12.24 -7.12
CA THR A 151 -19.83 13.26 -6.13
C THR A 151 -19.53 14.62 -6.79
N SER A 152 -19.11 14.66 -8.06
CA SER A 152 -18.87 15.92 -8.78
C SER A 152 -20.14 16.58 -9.29
N CYS A 153 -21.20 15.81 -9.56
CA CYS A 153 -22.51 16.32 -9.99
C CYS A 153 -23.43 16.77 -8.84
N ALA A 154 -23.08 16.45 -7.58
CA ALA A 154 -23.84 16.84 -6.39
C ALA A 154 -23.40 18.19 -5.77
N ARG A 155 -22.45 18.89 -6.40
CA ARG A 155 -22.04 20.28 -6.09
C ARG A 155 -22.58 21.22 -7.15
#